data_AF-A0A5K1C9F5-F1
#
_entry.id   AF-A0A5K1C9F5-F1
#
_cell.length_a   1.000
_cell.length_b   1.000
_cell.length_c   1.000
_cell.angle_alpha   90.00
_cell.angle_beta   90.00
_cell.angle_gamma   90.00
#
_symmetry.space_group_name_H-M   'P 1'
#
loop_
_entity.id
_entity.type
_entity.pdbx_description
1 polymer ?
#
loop_
_entity_poly.entity_id
_entity_poly.type
_entity_poly.pdbx_seq_one_letter_code
_entity_poly.pdbx_strand_id
1 'polypeptide(L)'
;QYIHTLEASLQEEMSRHAPLYGVGLEALSMQELETLSRIHEEGLRLIHALQQRIGSSSPLITSHPVPSPLGLYGTAPPMAVGLPPSILPSGAAIHSNGHVNGVGSPWFPST
;
A
#
# COMPACT_ATOMS: atom_id res chain seq x y z
N GLN A 1 -18.54 -27.56 -27.94
CA GLN A 1 -18.94 -26.24 -28.47
C GLN A 1 -18.80 -25.13 -27.43
N TYR A 2 -19.42 -25.24 -26.24
CA TYR A 2 -19.31 -24.23 -25.18
C TYR A 2 -17.87 -23.81 -24.82
N ILE A 3 -16.94 -24.76 -24.63
CA ILE A 3 -15.56 -24.43 -24.23
C ILE A 3 -14.83 -23.55 -25.27
N HIS A 4 -15.01 -23.84 -26.56
CA HIS A 4 -14.40 -23.05 -27.63
C HIS A 4 -15.00 -21.66 -27.76
N THR A 5 -16.31 -21.52 -27.50
CA THR A 5 -16.95 -20.20 -27.43
C THR A 5 -16.37 -19.38 -26.27
N LEU A 6 -16.17 -20.01 -25.12
CA LEU A 6 -15.59 -19.35 -23.95
C LEU A 6 -14.13 -18.91 -24.19
N GLU A 7 -13.32 -19.79 -24.79
CA GLU A 7 -11.92 -19.50 -25.16
C GLU A 7 -11.83 -18.31 -26.12
N ALA A 8 -12.70 -18.27 -27.14
CA ALA A 8 -12.74 -17.17 -28.10
C ALA A 8 -13.13 -15.84 -27.45
N SER A 9 -14.16 -15.85 -26.59
CA SER A 9 -14.57 -14.65 -25.85
C SER A 9 -13.48 -14.14 -24.91
N LEU A 10 -12.76 -15.04 -24.24
CA LEU A 10 -11.64 -14.65 -23.40
C LEU A 10 -10.51 -14.02 -24.22
N GLN A 11 -10.15 -14.62 -25.35
CA GLN A 11 -9.10 -14.10 -26.21
C GLN A 11 -9.45 -12.72 -26.77
N GLU A 12 -10.71 -12.50 -27.15
CA GLU A 12 -11.20 -11.19 -27.58
C GLU A 12 -11.06 -10.15 -26.46
N GLU A 13 -11.52 -10.46 -25.25
CA GLU A 13 -11.42 -9.57 -24.10
C GLU A 13 -9.95 -9.24 -23.78
N MET A 14 -9.07 -10.26 -23.75
CA MET A 14 -7.65 -10.05 -23.51
C MET A 14 -7.01 -9.17 -24.59
N SER A 15 -7.38 -9.36 -25.85
CA SER A 15 -6.87 -8.54 -26.96
C SER A 15 -7.31 -7.09 -26.84
N ARG A 16 -8.57 -6.86 -26.46
CA ARG A 16 -9.11 -5.50 -26.26
C ARG A 16 -8.47 -4.78 -25.08
N HIS A 17 -8.13 -5.52 -24.02
CA HIS A 17 -7.55 -4.97 -22.79
C HIS A 17 -6.02 -4.98 -22.78
N ALA A 18 -5.36 -5.56 -23.79
CA ALA A 18 -3.91 -5.64 -23.90
C ALA A 18 -3.19 -4.28 -23.73
N PRO A 19 -3.70 -3.14 -24.25
CA PRO A 19 -3.06 -1.84 -24.03
C PRO A 19 -2.97 -1.39 -22.58
N LEU A 20 -3.90 -1.83 -21.72
CA LEU A 20 -3.84 -1.53 -20.28
C LEU A 20 -2.64 -2.22 -19.60
N TYR A 21 -2.08 -3.25 -20.23
CA TYR A 21 -0.88 -3.96 -19.77
C TYR A 21 0.39 -3.54 -20.52
N GLY A 22 0.31 -2.51 -21.36
CA GLY A 22 1.45 -1.97 -22.10
C GLY A 22 1.77 -2.70 -23.42
N VAL A 23 0.85 -3.51 -23.94
CA VAL A 23 1.03 -4.22 -25.23
C VAL A 23 0.31 -3.48 -26.35
N GLY A 24 0.98 -3.28 -27.51
CA GLY A 24 0.37 -2.71 -28.71
C GLY A 24 0.07 -1.20 -28.62
N LEU A 25 0.78 -0.47 -27.76
CA LEU A 25 0.58 0.97 -27.56
C LEU A 25 0.89 1.78 -28.84
N GLU A 26 1.79 1.27 -29.69
CA GLU A 26 2.20 1.87 -30.95
C GLU A 26 1.08 1.96 -32.00
N ALA A 27 0.03 1.15 -31.86
CA ALA A 27 -1.12 1.16 -32.74
C ALA A 27 -2.20 2.17 -32.32
N LEU A 28 -2.06 2.79 -31.14
CA LEU A 28 -3.05 3.70 -30.58
C LEU A 28 -2.80 5.16 -31.00
N SER A 29 -3.88 5.93 -31.06
CA SER A 29 -3.81 7.37 -31.23
C SER A 29 -3.27 8.06 -29.96
N MET A 30 -2.80 9.32 -30.12
CA MET A 30 -2.36 10.12 -28.98
C MET A 30 -3.46 10.35 -27.93
N GLN A 31 -4.72 10.45 -28.36
CA GLN A 31 -5.86 10.60 -27.44
C GLN A 31 -6.12 9.33 -26.62
N GLU A 32 -6.00 8.16 -27.24
CA GLU A 32 -6.12 6.88 -26.55
C GLU A 32 -4.97 6.66 -25.58
N LEU A 33 -3.74 6.99 -25.97
CA LEU A 33 -2.58 6.91 -25.10
C LEU A 33 -2.68 7.84 -23.89
N GLU A 34 -3.18 9.07 -24.08
CA GLU A 34 -3.45 10.01 -22.99
C GLU A 34 -4.52 9.46 -22.02
N THR A 35 -5.54 8.80 -22.57
CA THR A 35 -6.57 8.13 -21.77
C THR A 35 -5.99 6.98 -20.95
N LEU A 36 -5.12 6.16 -21.55
CA LEU A 36 -4.38 5.13 -20.81
C LEU A 36 -3.47 5.73 -19.73
N SER A 37 -2.77 6.83 -20.02
CA SER A 37 -1.93 7.53 -19.03
C SER A 37 -2.73 7.96 -17.81
N ARG A 38 -3.88 8.61 -18.01
CA ARG A 38 -4.80 9.00 -16.92
C ARG A 38 -5.23 7.83 -16.05
N ILE A 39 -5.58 6.68 -16.67
CA ILE A 39 -5.95 5.47 -15.93
C ILE A 39 -4.80 4.99 -15.05
N HIS A 40 -3.56 4.97 -15.57
CA HIS A 40 -2.39 4.55 -14.81
C HIS A 40 -2.03 5.52 -13.68
N GLU A 41 -2.07 6.83 -13.94
CA GLU A 41 -1.81 7.87 -12.94
C GLU A 41 -2.80 7.79 -11.77
N GLU A 42 -4.09 7.56 -12.07
CA GLU A 42 -5.10 7.34 -11.04
C GLU A 42 -4.80 6.07 -10.22
N GLY A 43 -4.49 4.97 -10.90
CA GLY A 43 -4.11 3.71 -10.24
C GLY A 43 -2.93 3.89 -9.30
N LEU A 44 -1.88 4.59 -9.74
CA LEU A 44 -0.71 4.90 -8.91
C LEU A 44 -1.07 5.79 -7.71
N ARG A 45 -1.94 6.79 -7.89
CA ARG A 45 -2.40 7.63 -6.77
C ARG A 45 -3.10 6.81 -5.70
N LEU A 46 -3.96 5.88 -6.10
CA LEU A 46 -4.65 4.97 -5.17
C LEU A 46 -3.67 4.04 -4.45
N ILE A 47 -2.69 3.50 -5.16
CA ILE A 47 -1.63 2.66 -4.59
C ILE A 47 -0.82 3.46 -3.55
N HIS A 48 -0.41 4.69 -3.86
CA HIS A 48 0.31 5.54 -2.92
C HIS A 48 -0.54 5.87 -1.68
N ALA A 49 -1.82 6.21 -1.85
CA ALA A 49 -2.72 6.47 -0.73
C ALA A 49 -2.89 5.24 0.18
N LEU A 50 -2.95 4.04 -0.41
CA LEU A 50 -2.98 2.78 0.33
C LEU A 50 -1.65 2.51 1.05
N GLN A 51 -0.52 2.69 0.38
CA GLN A 51 0.81 2.52 0.97
C GLN A 51 1.03 3.47 2.14
N GLN A 52 0.58 4.72 2.06
CA GLN A 52 0.65 5.66 3.18
C GLN A 52 -0.19 5.19 4.36
N ARG A 53 -1.41 4.69 4.12
CA ARG A 53 -2.29 4.17 5.18
C ARG A 53 -1.73 2.91 5.85
N ILE A 54 -1.15 1.99 5.08
CA ILE A 54 -0.53 0.77 5.61
C ILE A 54 0.80 1.12 6.29
N GLY A 55 1.63 1.96 5.68
CA GLY A 55 2.91 2.42 6.23
C GLY A 55 2.76 3.28 7.48
N SER A 56 1.66 4.04 7.61
CA SER A 56 1.33 4.81 8.81
C SER A 56 0.86 3.95 9.98
N SER A 57 0.64 2.64 9.77
CA SER A 57 0.30 1.69 10.84
C SER A 57 1.52 1.05 11.51
N SER A 58 2.75 1.51 11.20
CA SER A 58 3.93 1.18 11.99
C SER A 58 3.99 2.07 13.26
N PRO A 59 3.80 1.51 14.47
CA PRO A 59 3.71 2.29 15.70
C PRO A 59 5.11 2.55 16.24
N LEU A 60 5.99 3.20 15.49
CA LEU A 60 7.32 3.51 15.99
C LEU A 60 7.77 4.91 15.55
N ILE A 61 8.03 5.72 16.57
CA ILE A 61 8.75 6.99 16.54
C ILE A 61 7.90 8.18 16.06
N THR A 62 6.81 8.46 16.79
CA THR A 62 6.61 9.86 17.17
C THR A 62 7.82 10.23 18.04
N SER A 63 8.83 10.83 17.43
CA SER A 63 9.78 11.69 18.14
C SER A 63 8.95 12.81 18.74
N HIS A 64 8.45 12.59 19.95
CA HIS A 64 7.84 13.64 20.74
C HIS A 64 8.94 14.68 20.92
N PRO A 65 8.77 15.94 20.49
CA PRO A 65 9.72 16.97 20.86
C PRO A 65 9.64 17.09 22.38
N VAL A 66 10.68 16.57 23.04
CA VAL A 66 10.97 16.85 24.45
C VAL A 66 10.93 18.38 24.58
N PRO A 67 10.08 18.96 25.46
CA PRO A 67 10.20 20.37 25.75
C PRO A 67 11.50 20.54 26.54
N SER A 68 12.53 21.05 25.88
CA SER A 68 13.80 21.43 26.51
C SER A 68 13.51 22.35 27.72
N PRO A 69 13.96 22.00 28.95
CA PRO A 69 13.79 22.87 30.09
C PRO A 69 15.04 23.74 30.22
N LEU A 70 14.96 24.99 29.79
CA LEU A 70 15.87 26.04 30.25
C LEU A 70 15.19 27.40 30.10
N GLY A 71 14.61 27.87 31.20
CA GLY A 71 13.95 29.17 31.31
C GLY A 71 13.53 29.42 32.75
N LEU A 72 14.50 29.83 33.57
CA LEU A 72 14.31 30.20 34.98
C LEU A 72 13.38 31.42 35.12
N TYR A 73 12.08 31.28 35.41
CA TYR A 73 11.30 32.35 36.07
C TYR A 73 10.19 31.71 36.91
N GLY A 74 10.12 32.05 38.20
CA GLY A 74 9.38 31.29 39.21
C GLY A 74 7.86 31.47 39.23
N THR A 75 7.19 30.45 39.75
CA THR A 75 6.00 30.54 40.61
C THR A 75 5.68 29.12 41.13
N ALA A 76 5.37 29.03 42.43
CA ALA A 76 5.24 27.81 43.23
C ALA A 76 4.17 26.81 42.76
N PRO A 77 4.28 25.50 43.06
CA PRO A 77 3.26 24.51 42.75
C PRO A 77 2.21 24.38 43.88
N PRO A 78 0.91 24.24 43.59
CA PRO A 78 -0.06 23.74 44.56
C PRO A 78 -0.01 22.21 44.65
N MET A 79 -0.42 21.70 45.82
CA MET A 79 -0.13 20.38 46.37
C MET A 79 -0.74 19.16 45.64
N ALA A 80 -0.12 18.01 45.93
CA ALA A 80 -0.45 16.65 45.53
C ALA A 80 -1.85 16.16 45.94
N VAL A 81 -2.52 15.39 45.07
CA VAL A 81 -3.51 14.35 45.42
C VAL A 81 -3.53 13.26 44.32
N GLY A 82 -3.28 12.00 44.71
CA GLY A 82 -3.92 10.82 44.10
C GLY A 82 -3.17 10.03 43.02
N LEU A 83 -2.32 9.07 43.44
CA LEU A 83 -1.95 7.88 42.66
C LEU A 83 -2.92 6.72 42.95
N PRO A 84 -3.24 5.86 41.96
CA PRO A 84 -3.25 4.40 42.18
C PRO A 84 -2.52 3.59 41.06
N PRO A 85 -2.25 2.27 41.24
CA PRO A 85 -0.98 1.61 40.90
C PRO A 85 -0.91 0.84 39.56
N SER A 86 0.31 0.46 39.20
CA SER A 86 0.75 -0.35 38.05
C SER A 86 0.28 -1.81 38.05
N ILE A 87 -0.08 -2.36 36.88
CA ILE A 87 -0.06 -3.81 36.59
C ILE A 87 0.44 -4.03 35.15
N LEU A 88 1.63 -4.64 35.01
CA LEU A 88 2.12 -5.30 33.78
C LEU A 88 1.43 -6.66 33.63
N PRO A 89 1.32 -7.21 32.41
CA PRO A 89 2.20 -8.35 32.10
C PRO A 89 2.75 -8.35 30.67
N SER A 90 4.06 -8.48 30.57
CA SER A 90 4.78 -8.91 29.36
C SER A 90 4.53 -10.41 29.09
N GLY A 91 4.40 -10.83 27.83
CA GLY A 91 4.50 -12.26 27.52
C GLY A 91 4.10 -12.69 26.10
N ALA A 92 5.10 -12.77 25.23
CA ALA A 92 5.24 -13.72 24.12
C ALA A 92 4.24 -13.68 22.93
N ALA A 93 4.72 -13.20 21.79
CA ALA A 93 4.28 -13.71 20.49
C ALA A 93 5.48 -13.73 19.54
N ILE A 94 6.04 -14.93 19.38
CA ILE A 94 7.00 -15.26 18.33
C ILE A 94 6.21 -15.28 17.02
N HIS A 95 6.54 -14.43 16.06
CA HIS A 95 6.03 -14.55 14.69
C HIS A 95 7.19 -14.49 13.70
N SER A 96 7.58 -15.68 13.26
CA SER A 96 8.37 -15.90 12.05
C SER A 96 7.47 -15.60 10.86
N ASN A 97 7.88 -14.71 9.95
CA ASN A 97 7.21 -14.53 8.67
C ASN A 97 8.12 -15.07 7.56
N GLY A 98 7.78 -16.25 7.06
CA GLY A 98 8.40 -16.87 5.89
C GLY A 98 7.91 -16.16 4.62
N HIS A 99 8.82 -15.41 4.00
CA HIS A 99 8.60 -14.75 2.73
C HIS A 99 8.80 -15.75 1.58
N VAL A 100 7.70 -16.24 1.01
CA VAL A 100 7.73 -16.97 -0.27
C VAL A 100 7.40 -15.97 -1.38
N ASN A 101 8.41 -15.56 -2.14
CA ASN A 101 8.21 -14.81 -3.37
C ASN A 101 7.60 -15.76 -4.40
N GLY A 102 6.34 -15.52 -4.78
CA GLY A 102 5.75 -16.12 -5.97
C GLY A 102 6.39 -15.52 -7.21
N VAL A 103 7.30 -16.26 -7.83
CA VAL A 103 7.68 -16.05 -9.23
C VAL A 103 6.40 -16.20 -10.06
N GLY A 104 5.93 -15.10 -10.64
CA GLY A 104 4.75 -15.09 -11.51
C GLY A 104 5.06 -15.75 -12.83
N SER A 105 4.37 -16.85 -13.14
CA SER A 105 4.45 -17.51 -14.44
C SER A 105 3.94 -16.59 -15.56
N PRO A 106 4.48 -16.70 -16.79
CA PRO A 106 3.95 -15.98 -17.95
C PRO A 106 2.52 -16.44 -18.24
N TRP A 107 1.64 -15.49 -18.57
CA TRP A 107 0.21 -15.71 -18.80
C TRP A 107 -0.09 -16.51 -20.08
N PHE A 108 0.92 -16.76 -20.91
CA PHE A 108 0.81 -17.62 -22.09
C PHE A 108 2.06 -18.48 -22.27
N PRO A 109 1.93 -19.75 -22.71
CA PRO A 109 3.06 -20.50 -23.22
C PRO A 109 3.51 -19.88 -24.56
N SER A 110 4.82 -19.66 -24.71
CA SER A 110 5.40 -19.37 -26.02
C SER A 110 5.31 -20.62 -26.89
N THR A 111 4.60 -20.52 -28.01
CA THR A 111 4.67 -21.47 -29.12
C THR A 111 5.17 -20.75 -30.36
#